data_AF-A0A5C3QXF8-F1
#
_entry.id   AF-A0A5C3QXF8-F1
#
_cell.length_a   1.000
_cell.length_b   1.000
_cell.length_c   1.000
_cell.angle_alpha   90.00
_cell.angle_beta   90.00
_cell.angle_gamma   90.00
#
_symmetry.space_group_name_H-M   'P 1'
#
loop_
_entity.id
_entity.type
_entity.pdbx_description
1 polymer ?
#
loop_
_entity_poly.entity_id
_entity_poly.type
_entity_poly.pdbx_seq_one_letter_code
_entity_poly.pdbx_strand_id
1 'polypeptide(L)' 'CPVEIWVLIFKYACTDGGETGRSLSACSRFTREVSHPFKNQSLAINGQRDAVALAQAICMGY' A
#
# COMPACT_ATOMS: atom_id res chain seq x y z
N CYS A 1 -2.11 -14.93 15.37
CA CYS A 1 -2.19 -15.48 14.00
C CYS A 1 -0.80 -15.49 13.37
N PRO A 2 -0.45 -16.54 12.61
CA PRO A 2 0.82 -16.62 11.89
C PRO A 2 0.97 -15.48 10.87
N VAL A 3 2.19 -15.01 10.67
CA VAL A 3 2.50 -13.86 9.79
C VAL A 3 2.25 -14.19 8.31
N GLU A 4 2.42 -15.46 7.93
CA GLU A 4 2.23 -15.98 6.58
C GLU A 4 0.79 -15.81 6.10
N ILE A 5 -0.17 -15.95 7.02
CA ILE A 5 -1.59 -15.73 6.73
C ILE A 5 -1.87 -14.24 6.49
N TRP A 6 -1.28 -13.36 7.30
CA TRP A 6 -1.40 -11.91 7.08
C TRP A 6 -0.78 -11.48 5.75
N VAL A 7 0.37 -12.05 5.41
CA VAL A 7 1.03 -11.85 4.11
C VAL A 7 0.11 -12.27 2.96
N LEU A 8 -0.52 -13.45 3.05
CA LEU A 8 -1.48 -13.91 2.05
C LEU A 8 -2.69 -12.98 1.95
N ILE A 9 -3.26 -12.55 3.08
CA ILE A 9 -4.39 -11.61 3.10
C ILE A 9 -3.98 -10.30 2.41
N PHE A 10 -2.85 -9.70 2.80
CA PHE A 10 -2.42 -8.41 2.27
C PHE A 10 -2.04 -8.46 0.79
N LYS A 11 -1.51 -9.59 0.31
CA LYS A 11 -1.26 -9.84 -1.10
C LYS A 11 -2.52 -9.70 -1.96
N TYR A 12 -3.69 -10.10 -1.44
CA TYR A 12 -4.96 -9.99 -2.17
C TYR A 12 -5.75 -8.74 -1.80
N ALA A 13 -5.58 -8.20 -0.59
CA ALA A 13 -6.33 -7.06 -0.12
C ALA A 13 -5.77 -5.73 -0.65
N CYS A 14 -4.45 -5.61 -0.88
CA CYS A 14 -3.81 -4.37 -1.35
C CYS A 14 -3.84 -4.20 -2.89
N THR A 15 -4.78 -4.85 -3.58
CA THR A 15 -4.93 -4.72 -5.04
C THR A 15 -5.98 -3.67 -5.44
N ASP A 16 -6.57 -2.98 -4.47
CA ASP A 16 -7.75 -2.10 -4.58
C ASP A 16 -7.42 -0.62 -4.89
N GLY A 17 -6.27 -0.35 -5.50
CA GLY A 17 -5.82 1.01 -5.80
C GLY A 17 -5.11 1.71 -4.63
N GLY A 18 -4.79 0.99 -3.56
CA GLY A 18 -3.87 1.42 -2.50
C GLY A 18 -4.55 1.88 -1.21
N GLU A 19 -5.88 2.00 -1.22
CA GLU A 19 -6.66 2.44 -0.06
C GLU A 19 -6.60 1.43 1.09
N THR A 20 -6.70 0.13 0.80
CA THR A 20 -6.55 -0.91 1.83
C THR A 20 -5.13 -0.93 2.41
N GLY A 21 -4.11 -0.87 1.57
CA GLY A 21 -2.70 -0.82 2.01
C GLY A 21 -2.41 0.36 2.93
N ARG A 22 -2.97 1.54 2.60
CA ARG A 22 -2.88 2.76 3.41
C ARG A 22 -3.58 2.62 4.76
N SER A 23 -4.81 2.11 4.75
CA SER A 23 -5.62 1.92 5.96
C SER A 23 -4.99 0.91 6.93
N LEU A 24 -4.49 -0.21 6.41
CA LEU A 24 -3.76 -1.21 7.20
C LEU A 24 -2.49 -0.61 7.82
N SER A 25 -1.75 0.21 7.08
CA SER A 25 -0.53 0.86 7.56
C SER A 25 -0.80 1.88 8.68
N ALA A 26 -1.97 2.50 8.69
CA ALA A 26 -2.36 3.48 9.71
C ALA A 26 -2.90 2.82 10.99
N CYS A 27 -3.39 1.58 10.92
CA CYS A 27 -4.06 0.92 12.04
C CYS A 27 -3.09 0.45 13.15
N SER A 28 -1.93 -0.11 12.79
CA SER A 28 -0.96 -0.60 13.77
C SER A 28 0.47 -0.68 13.21
N ARG A 29 1.47 -0.73 14.11
CA ARG A 29 2.88 -0.96 13.70
C ARG A 29 3.07 -2.31 13.02
N PHE A 30 2.45 -3.36 13.54
CA PHE A 30 2.52 -4.72 12.98
C PHE A 30 1.97 -4.75 11.55
N THR A 31 0.76 -4.24 11.36
CA THR A 31 0.12 -4.21 10.04
C THR A 31 0.89 -3.33 9.07
N ARG A 32 1.49 -2.22 9.52
CA ARG A 32 2.37 -1.37 8.71
C ARG A 32 3.63 -2.08 8.21
N GLU A 33 4.25 -2.90 9.07
CA GLU A 33 5.44 -3.67 8.70
C GLU A 33 5.08 -4.81 7.74
N VAL A 34 4.03 -5.57 8.05
CA VAL A 34 3.64 -6.74 7.25
C VAL A 34 2.97 -6.34 5.93
N SER A 35 2.29 -5.20 5.86
CA SER A 35 1.72 -4.67 4.60
C SER A 35 2.75 -3.94 3.73
N HIS A 36 3.94 -3.64 4.25
CA HIS A 36 4.97 -2.86 3.54
C HIS A 36 5.25 -3.33 2.09
N PRO A 37 5.43 -4.64 1.81
CA PRO A 37 5.65 -5.12 0.43
C PRO A 37 4.39 -5.08 -0.45
N PHE A 38 3.19 -4.94 0.13
CA PHE A 38 1.92 -5.02 -0.59
C PHE A 38 1.26 -3.64 -0.77
N LYS A 39 1.54 -2.65 0.09
CA LYS A 39 0.85 -1.35 0.14
C LYS A 39 0.93 -0.53 -1.15
N ASN A 40 1.96 -0.76 -1.97
CA ASN A 40 2.20 -0.04 -3.24
C ASN A 40 1.97 -0.93 -4.47
N GLN A 41 1.37 -2.11 -4.33
CA GLN A 41 1.16 -3.03 -5.46
C GLN A 41 0.11 -2.53 -6.45
N SER A 42 -0.88 -1.77 -5.98
CA SER A 42 -1.91 -1.17 -6.80
C SER A 42 -2.12 0.26 -6.33
N LEU A 43 -2.07 1.22 -7.26
CA LEU A 43 -2.29 2.63 -7.00
C LEU A 43 -3.27 3.14 -8.06
N ALA A 44 -4.47 3.53 -7.63
CA ALA A 44 -5.44 4.16 -8.50
C ALA A 44 -5.11 5.66 -8.62
N ILE A 45 -5.09 6.17 -9.84
CA ILE A 45 -4.84 7.59 -10.12
C ILE A 45 -6.17 8.21 -10.52
N ASN A 46 -6.81 8.96 -9.61
CA ASN A 46 -8.10 9.59 -9.85
C ASN A 46 -7.93 11.07 -10.19
N GLY A 47 -7.16 11.33 -11.26
CA GLY A 47 -6.94 12.66 -11.82
C GLY A 47 -5.54 13.20 -11.59
N GLN A 48 -5.36 14.48 -11.91
CA GLN A 48 -4.03 15.07 -12.09
C GLN A 48 -3.26 15.23 -10.76
N ARG A 49 -3.95 15.43 -9.64
CA ARG A 49 -3.31 15.56 -8.32
C ARG A 49 -2.62 14.26 -7.91
N ASP A 50 -3.32 13.14 -8.04
CA ASP A 50 -2.78 11.81 -7.70
C ASP A 50 -1.61 11.46 -8.63
N ALA A 51 -1.71 11.81 -9.91
CA ALA A 51 -0.65 11.58 -10.89
C ALA A 51 0.63 12.35 -10.53
N VAL A 52 0.51 13.63 -10.16
CA VAL A 52 1.64 14.47 -9.73
C VAL A 52 2.22 13.96 -8.42
N ALA A 53 1.38 13.61 -7.44
CA ALA A 53 1.82 13.08 -6.16
C ALA A 53 2.60 11.77 -6.32
N LEU A 54 2.10 10.86 -7.17
CA LEU A 54 2.80 9.63 -7.50
C LEU A 54 4.13 9.90 -8.20
N ALA A 55 4.15 10.79 -9.20
CA ALA A 55 5.38 11.16 -9.90
C ALA A 55 6.43 11.73 -8.94
N GLN A 56 6.03 12.59 -7.99
CA GLN A 56 6.92 13.11 -6.95
C GLN A 56 7.45 12.00 -6.04
N ALA A 57 6.59 11.08 -5.59
CA ALA A 57 7.00 9.96 -4.73
C ALA A 57 8.01 9.03 -5.43
N ILE A 58 7.86 8.81 -6.74
CA ILE A 58 8.80 8.02 -7.53
C ILE A 58 10.12 8.77 -7.72
N CYS A 59 10.09 10.06 -8.09
CA CYS A 59 11.30 10.84 -8.32
C CYS A 59 12.11 11.12 -7.05
N MET A 60 11.49 11.15 -5.86
CA MET A 60 12.20 11.30 -4.58
C MET A 60 12.74 9.99 -4.01
N GLY A 61 12.38 8.85 -4.61
CA GLY A 61 12.80 7.52 -4.16
C GLY A 61 14.05 6.95 -4.85
N TYR A 62 14.66 7.70 -5.79
CA TYR A 62 15.90 7.37 -6.50
C TYR A 62 17.00 8.39 -6.20
#